data_AF-A0A9D9DIQ4-F1
#
_entry.id   AF-A0A9D9DIQ4-F1
#
_cell.length_a   1.000
_cell.length_b   1.000
_cell.length_c   1.000
_cell.angle_alpha   90.00
_cell.angle_beta   90.00
_cell.angle_gamma   90.00
#
_symmetry.space_group_name_H-M   'P 1'
#
loop_
_entity.id
_entity.type
_entity.pdbx_description
1 polymer ?
#
loop_
_entity_poly.entity_id
_entity_poly.type
_entity_poly.pdbx_seq_one_letter_code
_entity_poly.pdbx_strand_id
1 'polypeptide(L)'
;MKIVCPYCEKVNEVSKGALEVTCEACNQTFSMVEGKKKTVAKYKELQTGAYTALYRFKRFDDAIRYYEEALLIKPNDLSSVIGICLALTSKTSFDHTMFYQVIPTINKYDIYLNLENTVVFLHFISDMFDQIKFYLNESDFRVIKDGTYINKALFIEYIKSLKDILDIFKFFKDSFSLMDEEEAKSFKEENPDFYKRFEELENEVNSRLNKTYNINHIGDIEVSNGELNELKTNKIDLDIDTLDDTSMVVIDKKEVMYMKIFVPSALVSVILGIILFIVYGFTLNIPSLVFAIIFILLGLGLFLFYRFYFNKKK
;
A
#
# COMPACT_ATOMS: atom_id res chain seq x y z
N MET A 1 16.91 9.47 -23.24
CA MET A 1 15.92 9.90 -22.24
C MET A 1 14.56 9.38 -22.66
N LYS A 2 13.65 9.14 -21.70
CA LYS A 2 12.32 8.63 -22.02
C LYS A 2 11.31 9.77 -22.13
N ILE A 3 10.48 9.73 -23.17
CA ILE A 3 9.46 10.75 -23.47
C ILE A 3 8.13 10.07 -23.78
N VAL A 4 7.02 10.62 -23.27
CA VAL A 4 5.67 10.14 -23.56
C VAL A 4 5.13 10.83 -24.81
N CYS A 5 4.64 10.04 -25.77
CA CYS A 5 3.97 10.57 -26.96
C CYS A 5 2.66 11.28 -26.58
N PRO A 6 2.42 12.53 -27.02
CA PRO A 6 1.19 13.27 -26.71
C PRO A 6 -0.07 12.67 -27.36
N TYR A 7 0.08 11.86 -28.41
CA TYR A 7 -1.04 11.32 -29.18
C TYR A 7 -1.50 9.94 -28.72
N CYS A 8 -0.57 9.04 -28.37
CA CYS A 8 -0.88 7.65 -28.00
C CYS A 8 -0.40 7.23 -26.60
N GLU A 9 0.24 8.14 -25.86
CA GLU A 9 0.76 7.94 -24.50
C GLU A 9 1.84 6.85 -24.34
N LYS A 10 2.34 6.28 -25.44
CA LYS A 10 3.47 5.34 -25.38
C LYS A 10 4.78 6.06 -25.05
N VAL A 11 5.62 5.39 -24.28
CA VAL A 11 6.98 5.86 -23.94
C VAL A 11 7.90 5.58 -25.11
N ASN A 12 8.69 6.57 -25.50
CA ASN A 12 9.68 6.49 -26.56
C ASN A 12 11.07 6.79 -25.99
N GLU A 13 12.08 6.11 -26.50
CA GLU A 13 13.47 6.43 -26.20
C GLU A 13 13.98 7.49 -27.18
N VAL A 14 14.54 8.56 -26.63
CA VAL A 14 14.96 9.73 -27.42
C VAL A 14 16.40 10.10 -27.07
N SER A 15 17.20 10.43 -28.09
CA SER A 15 18.55 10.94 -27.93
C SER A 15 18.54 12.31 -27.22
N LYS A 16 19.61 12.60 -26.46
CA LYS A 16 19.78 13.94 -25.87
C LYS A 16 19.96 14.95 -27.02
N GLY A 17 19.22 16.05 -27.00
CA GLY A 17 19.34 17.13 -27.99
C GLY A 17 18.41 17.05 -29.20
N ALA A 18 17.55 16.02 -29.30
CA ALA A 18 16.50 16.01 -30.31
C ALA A 18 15.59 17.25 -30.17
N LEU A 19 15.07 17.75 -31.30
CA LEU A 19 14.05 18.82 -31.33
C LEU A 19 12.66 18.27 -31.62
N GLU A 20 12.58 17.23 -32.44
CA GLU A 20 11.36 16.51 -32.81
C GLU A 20 11.54 15.02 -32.57
N VAL A 21 10.44 14.32 -32.33
CA VAL A 21 10.40 12.88 -32.09
C VAL A 21 9.27 12.28 -32.90
N THR A 22 9.58 11.24 -33.65
CA THR A 22 8.56 10.39 -34.29
C THR A 22 8.26 9.22 -33.36
N CYS A 23 6.99 9.06 -32.98
CA CYS A 23 6.59 7.97 -32.11
C CYS A 23 6.66 6.63 -32.84
N GLU A 24 7.35 5.65 -32.29
CA GLU A 24 7.47 4.30 -32.88
C GLU A 24 6.13 3.54 -32.89
N ALA A 25 5.22 3.87 -31.97
CA ALA A 25 3.95 3.16 -31.82
C ALA A 25 2.85 3.69 -32.74
N CYS A 26 2.80 5.00 -33.00
CA CYS A 26 1.72 5.60 -33.79
C CYS A 26 2.20 6.43 -35.00
N ASN A 27 3.50 6.47 -35.25
CA ASN A 27 4.15 7.20 -36.35
C ASN A 27 3.88 8.72 -36.40
N GLN A 28 3.31 9.29 -35.34
CA GLN A 28 3.10 10.74 -35.23
C GLN A 28 4.40 11.43 -34.80
N THR A 29 4.73 12.54 -35.44
CA THR A 29 5.84 13.42 -35.04
C THR A 29 5.34 14.52 -34.13
N PHE A 30 6.08 14.79 -33.06
CA PHE A 30 5.78 15.86 -32.09
C PHE A 30 7.06 16.55 -31.65
N SER A 31 6.93 17.78 -31.16
CA SER A 31 8.08 18.52 -30.62
C SER A 31 8.53 17.94 -29.28
N MET A 32 9.82 18.07 -28.98
CA MET A 32 10.36 17.64 -27.68
C MET A 32 9.75 18.38 -26.49
N VAL A 33 9.27 19.60 -26.70
CA VAL A 33 8.57 20.38 -25.67
C VAL A 33 7.22 19.75 -25.32
N GLU A 34 6.42 19.39 -26.33
CA GLU A 34 5.14 18.70 -26.14
C GLU A 34 5.32 17.34 -25.47
N GLY A 35 6.32 16.58 -25.92
CA GLY A 35 6.69 15.30 -25.33
C GLY A 35 7.03 15.44 -23.85
N LYS A 36 7.94 16.36 -23.49
CA LYS A 36 8.32 16.60 -22.08
C LYS A 36 7.12 17.01 -21.23
N LYS A 37 6.28 17.91 -21.73
CA LYS A 37 5.06 18.36 -21.02
C LYS A 37 4.14 17.17 -20.75
N LYS A 38 3.91 16.30 -21.74
CA LYS A 38 3.10 15.09 -21.57
C LYS A 38 3.76 14.09 -20.61
N THR A 39 5.08 13.90 -20.68
CA THR A 39 5.82 13.03 -19.75
C THR A 39 5.60 13.43 -18.30
N VAL A 40 5.78 14.71 -17.97
CA VAL A 40 5.59 15.22 -16.60
C VAL A 40 4.15 15.04 -16.15
N ALA A 41 3.18 15.36 -17.01
CA ALA A 41 1.76 15.19 -16.70
C ALA A 41 1.40 13.72 -16.44
N LYS A 42 1.85 12.81 -17.32
CA LYS A 42 1.55 11.38 -17.20
C LYS A 42 2.22 10.77 -15.97
N TYR A 43 3.47 11.12 -15.70
CA TYR A 43 4.16 10.66 -14.50
C TYR A 43 3.42 11.09 -13.21
N LYS A 44 2.97 12.35 -13.14
CA LYS A 44 2.18 12.85 -12.02
C LYS A 44 0.83 12.13 -11.87
N GLU A 45 0.15 11.86 -12.98
CA GLU A 45 -1.10 11.09 -13.01
C GLU A 45 -0.88 9.69 -12.43
N LEU A 46 0.16 8.98 -12.88
CA LEU A 46 0.50 7.65 -12.41
C LEU A 46 0.84 7.63 -10.91
N GLN A 47 1.67 8.56 -10.43
CA GLN A 47 1.99 8.70 -9.00
C GLN A 47 0.73 8.95 -8.15
N THR A 48 -0.15 9.84 -8.62
CA THR A 48 -1.41 10.16 -7.92
C THR A 48 -2.34 8.96 -7.90
N GLY A 49 -2.44 8.23 -9.01
CA GLY A 49 -3.20 6.99 -9.13
C GLY A 49 -2.69 5.90 -8.21
N ALA A 50 -1.37 5.70 -8.18
CA ALA A 50 -0.70 4.72 -7.32
C ALA A 50 -0.95 5.00 -5.84
N TYR A 51 -0.68 6.23 -5.39
CA TYR A 51 -0.92 6.64 -4.00
C TYR A 51 -2.39 6.49 -3.60
N THR A 52 -3.31 6.88 -4.50
CA THR A 52 -4.75 6.74 -4.26
C THR A 52 -5.18 5.27 -4.15
N ALA A 53 -4.68 4.42 -5.04
CA ALA A 53 -4.94 2.99 -5.00
C ALA A 53 -4.39 2.36 -3.70
N LEU A 54 -3.17 2.69 -3.31
CA LEU A 54 -2.49 2.16 -2.13
C LEU A 54 -3.16 2.60 -0.82
N TYR A 55 -3.26 3.90 -0.57
CA TYR A 55 -3.65 4.41 0.75
C TYR A 55 -5.15 4.63 0.89
N ARG A 56 -5.86 5.02 -0.18
CA ARG A 56 -7.30 5.36 -0.09
C ARG A 56 -8.19 4.15 -0.34
N PHE A 57 -7.88 3.36 -1.35
CA PHE A 57 -8.75 2.26 -1.80
C PHE A 57 -8.23 0.87 -1.46
N LYS A 58 -7.01 0.73 -0.93
CA LYS A 58 -6.38 -0.57 -0.62
C LYS A 58 -6.40 -1.53 -1.82
N ARG A 59 -6.27 -0.99 -3.03
CA ARG A 59 -6.21 -1.71 -4.31
C ARG A 59 -4.75 -1.94 -4.68
N PHE A 60 -4.10 -2.85 -3.96
CA PHE A 60 -2.65 -3.02 -4.03
C PHE A 60 -2.14 -3.42 -5.41
N ASP A 61 -2.86 -4.29 -6.13
CA ASP A 61 -2.48 -4.67 -7.50
C ASP A 61 -2.54 -3.51 -8.49
N ASP A 62 -3.53 -2.61 -8.34
CA ASP A 62 -3.58 -1.41 -9.16
C ASP A 62 -2.47 -0.42 -8.79
N ALA A 63 -2.13 -0.31 -7.50
CA ALA A 63 -1.02 0.53 -7.06
C ALA A 63 0.31 0.05 -7.65
N ILE A 64 0.58 -1.26 -7.60
CA ILE A 64 1.76 -1.89 -8.21
C ILE A 64 1.80 -1.57 -9.71
N ARG A 65 0.71 -1.80 -10.45
CA ARG A 65 0.64 -1.50 -11.89
C ARG A 65 0.97 -0.04 -12.19
N TYR A 66 0.40 0.91 -11.43
CA TYR A 66 0.68 2.34 -11.65
C TYR A 66 2.15 2.71 -11.36
N TYR A 67 2.75 2.15 -10.32
CA TYR A 67 4.16 2.39 -10.03
C TYR A 67 5.08 1.75 -11.07
N GLU A 68 4.75 0.55 -11.57
CA GLU A 68 5.48 -0.09 -12.67
C GLU A 68 5.41 0.75 -13.95
N GLU A 69 4.23 1.28 -14.30
CA GLU A 69 4.07 2.21 -15.42
C GLU A 69 4.86 3.51 -15.20
N ALA A 70 4.93 4.03 -13.96
CA ALA A 70 5.73 5.20 -13.63
C ALA A 70 7.23 4.93 -13.82
N LEU A 71 7.70 3.74 -13.47
CA LEU A 71 9.09 3.28 -13.67
C LEU A 71 9.43 3.08 -15.15
N LEU A 72 8.45 2.81 -16.01
CA LEU A 72 8.67 2.86 -17.46
C LEU A 72 9.05 4.27 -17.92
N ILE A 73 8.50 5.32 -17.31
CA ILE A 73 8.79 6.73 -17.62
C ILE A 73 10.09 7.19 -16.96
N LYS A 74 10.24 6.93 -15.66
CA LYS A 74 11.40 7.32 -14.85
C LYS A 74 12.00 6.06 -14.22
N PRO A 75 12.90 5.35 -14.94
CA PRO A 75 13.61 4.21 -14.38
C PRO A 75 14.38 4.62 -13.13
N ASN A 76 14.50 3.70 -12.16
CA ASN A 76 15.21 3.93 -10.90
C ASN A 76 14.61 5.07 -10.03
N ASP A 77 13.33 5.39 -10.21
CA ASP A 77 12.64 6.32 -9.31
C ASP A 77 12.38 5.65 -7.96
N LEU A 78 13.12 6.06 -6.92
CA LEU A 78 13.01 5.50 -5.58
C LEU A 78 11.57 5.49 -5.08
N SER A 79 10.83 6.59 -5.22
CA SER A 79 9.45 6.71 -4.73
C SER A 79 8.53 5.65 -5.32
N SER A 80 8.69 5.33 -6.60
CA SER A 80 7.92 4.28 -7.25
C SER A 80 8.33 2.89 -6.78
N VAL A 81 9.63 2.65 -6.59
CA VAL A 81 10.16 1.36 -6.09
C VAL A 81 9.65 1.08 -4.67
N ILE A 82 9.78 2.05 -3.75
CA ILE A 82 9.29 1.88 -2.38
C ILE A 82 7.76 1.74 -2.34
N GLY A 83 7.05 2.42 -3.25
CA GLY A 83 5.60 2.30 -3.39
C GLY A 83 5.16 0.89 -3.77
N ILE A 84 5.92 0.20 -4.64
CA ILE A 84 5.70 -1.22 -4.96
C ILE A 84 5.96 -2.09 -3.71
N CYS A 85 7.07 -1.88 -2.99
CA CYS A 85 7.37 -2.63 -1.78
C CYS A 85 6.25 -2.51 -0.73
N LEU A 86 5.76 -1.30 -0.49
CA LEU A 86 4.64 -1.06 0.43
C LEU A 86 3.34 -1.71 -0.05
N ALA A 87 3.03 -1.65 -1.34
CA ALA A 87 1.85 -2.31 -1.88
C ALA A 87 1.92 -3.84 -1.76
N LEU A 88 3.10 -4.42 -1.99
CA LEU A 88 3.34 -5.87 -1.82
C LEU A 88 3.14 -6.29 -0.37
N THR A 89 3.75 -5.59 0.59
CA THR A 89 3.68 -5.94 2.01
C THR A 89 2.30 -5.68 2.59
N SER A 90 1.56 -4.67 2.10
CA SER A 90 0.16 -4.47 2.48
C SER A 90 -0.80 -5.50 1.86
N LYS A 91 -0.44 -6.16 0.75
CA LYS A 91 -1.22 -7.26 0.13
C LYS A 91 -1.06 -8.60 0.86
N THR A 92 -0.12 -8.69 1.79
CA THR A 92 0.27 -9.92 2.48
C THR A 92 -0.94 -10.62 3.16
N SER A 93 -0.91 -11.95 3.22
CA SER A 93 -1.85 -12.79 3.97
C SER A 93 -1.07 -13.75 4.86
N PHE A 94 -1.69 -14.33 5.91
CA PHE A 94 -0.97 -15.23 6.82
C PHE A 94 -0.45 -16.50 6.16
N ASP A 95 -1.08 -16.94 5.07
CA ASP A 95 -0.71 -18.12 4.28
C ASP A 95 0.15 -17.78 3.04
N HIS A 96 0.29 -16.50 2.72
CA HIS A 96 1.11 -16.05 1.60
C HIS A 96 1.68 -14.66 1.88
N THR A 97 2.79 -14.62 2.62
CA THR A 97 3.42 -13.35 2.93
C THR A 97 4.31 -12.84 1.82
N MET A 98 4.41 -11.51 1.70
CA MET A 98 5.14 -10.85 0.60
C MET A 98 6.43 -10.14 1.05
N PHE A 99 6.86 -10.30 2.30
CA PHE A 99 8.07 -9.65 2.82
C PHE A 99 9.33 -10.04 2.03
N TYR A 100 9.44 -11.31 1.61
CA TYR A 100 10.55 -11.80 0.79
C TYR A 100 10.73 -11.05 -0.55
N GLN A 101 9.72 -10.33 -1.04
CA GLN A 101 9.79 -9.58 -2.30
C GLN A 101 10.40 -8.19 -2.15
N VAL A 102 10.54 -7.64 -0.93
CA VAL A 102 11.01 -6.26 -0.72
C VAL A 102 12.43 -6.07 -1.25
N ILE A 103 13.38 -6.90 -0.80
CA ILE A 103 14.79 -6.78 -1.19
C ILE A 103 14.99 -7.03 -2.70
N PRO A 104 14.44 -8.11 -3.30
CA PRO A 104 14.53 -8.31 -4.76
C PRO A 104 13.94 -7.16 -5.56
N THR A 105 12.83 -6.56 -5.09
CA THR A 105 12.20 -5.42 -5.77
C THR A 105 13.11 -4.21 -5.78
N ILE A 106 13.78 -3.90 -4.65
CA ILE A 106 14.72 -2.78 -4.57
C ILE A 106 15.96 -3.06 -5.44
N ASN A 107 16.56 -4.23 -5.29
CA ASN A 107 17.79 -4.63 -6.00
C ASN A 107 17.62 -4.76 -7.52
N LYS A 108 16.38 -4.82 -8.02
CA LYS A 108 16.09 -4.80 -9.46
C LYS A 108 16.45 -3.46 -10.11
N TYR A 109 16.51 -2.38 -9.32
CA TYR A 109 16.74 -1.02 -9.81
C TYR A 109 18.07 -0.46 -9.31
N ASP A 110 18.68 0.38 -10.12
CA ASP A 110 19.97 1.02 -9.81
C ASP A 110 19.74 2.29 -8.97
N ILE A 111 19.39 2.08 -7.69
CA ILE A 111 19.06 3.12 -6.72
C ILE A 111 20.32 3.51 -5.94
N TYR A 112 20.72 4.78 -6.06
CA TYR A 112 21.77 5.37 -5.24
C TYR A 112 21.15 6.29 -4.20
N LEU A 113 21.45 6.06 -2.93
CA LEU A 113 21.07 6.98 -1.86
C LEU A 113 21.99 8.21 -1.91
N ASN A 114 21.38 9.38 -1.81
CA ASN A 114 22.04 10.69 -1.84
C ASN A 114 21.21 11.72 -1.07
N LEU A 115 21.65 12.98 -1.09
CA LEU A 115 20.95 14.09 -0.44
C LEU A 115 19.45 14.17 -0.80
N GLU A 116 19.10 14.00 -2.08
CA GLU A 116 17.73 14.21 -2.56
C GLU A 116 16.74 13.12 -2.12
N ASN A 117 17.22 11.92 -1.78
CA ASN A 117 16.36 10.76 -1.57
C ASN A 117 16.58 10.00 -0.25
N THR A 118 17.58 10.39 0.55
CA THR A 118 17.86 9.79 1.87
C THR A 118 16.64 9.88 2.78
N VAL A 119 16.01 11.07 2.90
CA VAL A 119 14.82 11.26 3.73
C VAL A 119 13.64 10.41 3.25
N VAL A 120 13.44 10.31 1.94
CA VAL A 120 12.38 9.48 1.34
C VAL A 120 12.58 8.00 1.72
N PHE A 121 13.82 7.52 1.68
CA PHE A 121 14.14 6.16 2.05
C PHE A 121 13.98 5.90 3.56
N LEU A 122 14.34 6.86 4.43
CA LEU A 122 14.12 6.77 5.88
C LEU A 122 12.63 6.73 6.24
N HIS A 123 11.80 7.52 5.56
CA HIS A 123 10.34 7.42 5.70
C HIS A 123 9.81 6.06 5.24
N PHE A 124 10.32 5.50 4.14
CA PHE A 124 9.96 4.15 3.71
C PHE A 124 10.31 3.10 4.77
N ILE A 125 11.50 3.20 5.37
CA ILE A 125 11.89 2.31 6.47
C ILE A 125 10.90 2.45 7.65
N SER A 126 10.51 3.67 8.03
CA SER A 126 9.49 3.88 9.07
C SER A 126 8.14 3.26 8.72
N ASP A 127 7.66 3.45 7.49
CA ASP A 127 6.39 2.86 7.02
C ASP A 127 6.45 1.32 7.07
N MET A 128 7.61 0.73 6.74
CA MET A 128 7.84 -0.70 6.85
C MET A 128 7.78 -1.19 8.30
N PHE A 129 8.25 -0.42 9.27
CA PHE A 129 8.09 -0.77 10.69
C PHE A 129 6.63 -0.88 11.07
N ASP A 130 5.81 0.06 10.61
CA ASP A 130 4.39 0.07 10.91
C ASP A 130 3.68 -1.12 10.25
N GLN A 131 4.05 -1.49 9.02
CA GLN A 131 3.55 -2.71 8.36
C GLN A 131 3.96 -3.99 9.09
N ILE A 132 5.22 -4.10 9.51
CA ILE A 132 5.73 -5.26 10.26
C ILE A 132 5.02 -5.34 11.61
N LYS A 133 4.89 -4.23 12.34
CA LYS A 133 4.23 -4.22 13.64
C LYS A 133 2.75 -4.59 13.53
N PHE A 134 2.07 -4.06 12.52
CA PHE A 134 0.70 -4.46 12.19
C PHE A 134 0.64 -5.97 11.93
N TYR A 135 1.57 -6.52 11.15
CA TYR A 135 1.65 -7.94 10.86
C TYR A 135 1.79 -8.82 12.11
N LEU A 136 2.72 -8.46 13.00
CA LEU A 136 2.95 -9.19 14.24
C LEU A 136 1.72 -9.15 15.16
N ASN A 137 1.10 -7.98 15.31
CA ASN A 137 -0.07 -7.81 16.19
C ASN A 137 -1.29 -8.61 15.68
N GLU A 138 -1.57 -8.54 14.38
CA GLU A 138 -2.66 -9.29 13.77
C GLU A 138 -2.40 -10.80 13.81
N SER A 139 -1.15 -11.23 13.68
CA SER A 139 -0.78 -12.64 13.87
C SER A 139 -1.12 -13.11 15.28
N ASP A 140 -0.73 -12.34 16.29
CA ASP A 140 -1.02 -12.65 17.69
C ASP A 140 -2.53 -12.70 17.98
N PHE A 141 -3.33 -11.90 17.26
CA PHE A 141 -4.79 -11.85 17.46
C PHE A 141 -5.55 -12.94 16.69
N ARG A 142 -5.12 -13.28 15.48
CA ARG A 142 -5.92 -14.10 14.54
C ARG A 142 -5.43 -15.51 14.36
N VAL A 143 -4.11 -15.74 14.49
CA VAL A 143 -3.52 -17.09 14.31
C VAL A 143 -3.11 -17.73 15.63
N ILE A 144 -3.16 -16.99 16.74
CA ILE A 144 -2.90 -17.49 18.09
C ILE A 144 -4.18 -17.34 18.93
N LYS A 145 -4.67 -18.45 19.51
CA LYS A 145 -5.81 -18.48 20.43
C LYS A 145 -5.34 -19.08 21.75
N ASP A 146 -5.52 -18.35 22.86
CA ASP A 146 -5.10 -18.78 24.20
C ASP A 146 -3.64 -19.24 24.27
N GLY A 147 -2.74 -18.52 23.59
CA GLY A 147 -1.30 -18.85 23.52
C GLY A 147 -0.94 -20.02 22.60
N THR A 148 -1.91 -20.57 21.86
CA THR A 148 -1.75 -21.72 20.98
C THR A 148 -1.99 -21.33 19.52
N TYR A 149 -1.09 -21.71 18.63
CA TYR A 149 -1.27 -21.52 17.20
C TYR A 149 -2.37 -22.42 16.66
N ILE A 150 -3.27 -21.85 15.86
CA ILE A 150 -4.46 -22.55 15.39
C ILE A 150 -4.15 -23.72 14.45
N ASN A 151 -3.07 -23.62 13.65
CA ASN A 151 -2.64 -24.67 12.72
C ASN A 151 -1.13 -24.57 12.40
N LYS A 152 -0.49 -25.72 12.18
CA LYS A 152 0.90 -25.86 11.75
C LYS A 152 1.25 -25.10 10.48
N ALA A 153 0.38 -25.11 9.47
CA ALA A 153 0.67 -24.49 8.17
C ALA A 153 0.88 -22.98 8.30
N LEU A 154 -0.03 -22.31 9.02
CA LEU A 154 0.06 -20.87 9.31
C LEU A 154 1.28 -20.56 10.21
N PHE A 155 1.58 -21.43 11.18
CA PHE A 155 2.78 -21.28 11.99
C PHE A 155 4.07 -21.34 11.15
N ILE A 156 4.17 -22.28 10.21
CA ILE A 156 5.33 -22.39 9.32
C ILE A 156 5.50 -21.12 8.47
N GLU A 157 4.42 -20.64 7.85
CA GLU A 157 4.45 -19.40 7.06
C GLU A 157 4.80 -18.18 7.94
N TYR A 158 4.29 -18.12 9.18
CA TYR A 158 4.67 -17.09 10.13
C TYR A 158 6.18 -17.11 10.44
N ILE A 159 6.76 -18.26 10.76
CA ILE A 159 8.21 -18.37 11.03
C ILE A 159 9.05 -17.98 9.81
N LYS A 160 8.63 -18.40 8.61
CA LYS A 160 9.28 -17.96 7.36
C LYS A 160 9.23 -16.44 7.20
N SER A 161 8.08 -15.84 7.45
CA SER A 161 7.88 -14.39 7.36
C SER A 161 8.78 -13.62 8.33
N LEU A 162 8.97 -14.12 9.55
CA LEU A 162 9.91 -13.52 10.51
C LEU A 162 11.35 -13.53 10.00
N LYS A 163 11.78 -14.59 9.30
CA LYS A 163 13.12 -14.64 8.67
C LYS A 163 13.23 -13.59 7.56
N ASP A 164 12.24 -13.52 6.68
CA ASP A 164 12.20 -12.52 5.60
C ASP A 164 12.25 -11.09 6.17
N ILE A 165 11.56 -10.85 7.29
CA ILE A 165 11.59 -9.57 8.01
C ILE A 165 12.98 -9.27 8.58
N LEU A 166 13.68 -10.24 9.18
CA LEU A 166 15.05 -10.03 9.65
C LEU A 166 16.02 -9.72 8.50
N ASP A 167 15.84 -10.35 7.34
CA ASP A 167 16.63 -10.02 6.15
C ASP A 167 16.40 -8.57 5.72
N ILE A 168 15.16 -8.07 5.81
CA ILE A 168 14.84 -6.65 5.57
C ILE A 168 15.53 -5.75 6.59
N PHE A 169 15.50 -6.09 7.89
CA PHE A 169 16.22 -5.32 8.93
C PHE A 169 17.71 -5.24 8.64
N LYS A 170 18.33 -6.36 8.27
CA LYS A 170 19.74 -6.40 7.89
C LYS A 170 20.01 -5.52 6.67
N PHE A 171 19.18 -5.62 5.63
CA PHE A 171 19.29 -4.77 4.44
C PHE A 171 19.21 -3.27 4.79
N PHE A 172 18.30 -2.88 5.69
CA PHE A 172 18.20 -1.50 6.17
C PHE A 172 19.42 -1.06 6.96
N LYS A 173 19.96 -1.91 7.86
CA LYS A 173 21.21 -1.60 8.57
C LYS A 173 22.36 -1.33 7.61
N ASP A 174 22.55 -2.22 6.65
CA ASP A 174 23.63 -2.12 5.67
C ASP A 174 23.50 -0.81 4.86
N SER A 175 22.26 -0.41 4.56
CA SER A 175 21.98 0.82 3.81
C SER A 175 22.20 2.13 4.57
N PHE A 176 22.18 2.14 5.92
CA PHE A 176 22.40 3.37 6.69
C PHE A 176 23.77 4.01 6.41
N SER A 177 24.78 3.19 6.11
CA SER A 177 26.12 3.67 5.74
C SER A 177 26.19 4.35 4.37
N LEU A 178 25.16 4.19 3.53
CA LEU A 178 25.07 4.75 2.19
C LEU A 178 24.26 6.06 2.15
N MET A 179 23.67 6.46 3.27
CA MET A 179 22.82 7.63 3.38
C MET A 179 23.65 8.91 3.46
N ASP A 180 23.05 10.01 3.01
CA ASP A 180 23.61 11.33 3.26
C ASP A 180 23.58 11.63 4.77
N GLU A 181 24.74 11.99 5.34
CA GLU A 181 24.91 12.15 6.79
C GLU A 181 24.12 13.34 7.34
N GLU A 182 24.05 14.45 6.59
CA GLU A 182 23.34 15.66 7.03
C GLU A 182 21.83 15.43 7.05
N GLU A 183 21.29 14.80 6.00
CA GLU A 183 19.87 14.46 5.93
C GLU A 183 19.47 13.39 6.94
N ALA A 184 20.30 12.36 7.14
CA ALA A 184 20.06 11.34 8.16
C ALA A 184 20.07 11.93 9.58
N LYS A 185 20.94 12.91 9.83
CA LYS A 185 20.97 13.65 11.09
C LYS A 185 19.74 14.52 11.27
N SER A 186 19.35 15.31 10.26
CA SER A 186 18.14 16.14 10.28
C SER A 186 16.90 15.30 10.55
N PHE A 187 16.77 14.18 9.84
CA PHE A 187 15.67 13.23 10.06
C PHE A 187 15.64 12.69 11.48
N LYS A 188 16.80 12.36 12.08
CA LYS A 188 16.91 11.88 13.46
C LYS A 188 16.50 12.93 14.47
N GLU A 189 16.81 14.20 14.23
CA GLU A 189 16.38 15.31 15.10
C GLU A 189 14.86 15.48 15.09
N GLU A 190 14.22 15.30 13.93
CA GLU A 190 12.76 15.31 13.79
C GLU A 190 12.08 14.02 14.32
N ASN A 191 12.80 12.89 14.29
CA ASN A 191 12.30 11.57 14.66
C ASN A 191 13.23 10.89 15.69
N PRO A 192 13.31 11.42 16.92
CA PRO A 192 14.31 10.99 17.91
C PRO A 192 14.22 9.51 18.28
N ASP A 193 13.03 8.91 18.19
CA ASP A 193 12.78 7.52 18.52
C ASP A 193 12.97 6.55 17.33
N PHE A 194 13.32 7.02 16.12
CA PHE A 194 13.38 6.17 14.93
C PHE A 194 14.28 4.95 15.09
N TYR A 195 15.55 5.16 15.48
CA TYR A 195 16.51 4.06 15.65
C TYR A 195 16.18 3.17 16.85
N LYS A 196 15.60 3.74 17.90
CA LYS A 196 15.12 2.98 19.05
C LYS A 196 13.97 2.05 18.64
N ARG A 197 12.98 2.56 17.90
CA ARG A 197 11.86 1.76 17.34
C ARG A 197 12.38 0.65 16.42
N PHE A 198 13.40 0.95 15.61
CA PHE A 198 14.05 -0.03 14.74
C PHE A 198 14.65 -1.19 15.54
N GLU A 199 15.49 -0.89 16.53
CA GLU A 199 16.12 -1.90 17.40
C GLU A 199 15.10 -2.68 18.22
N GLU A 200 14.09 -2.02 18.79
CA GLU A 200 13.02 -2.67 19.55
C GLU A 200 12.23 -3.66 18.69
N LEU A 201 11.86 -3.27 17.47
CA LEU A 201 11.09 -4.13 16.57
C LEU A 201 11.93 -5.30 16.05
N GLU A 202 13.20 -5.06 15.71
CA GLU A 202 14.12 -6.13 15.32
C GLU A 202 14.33 -7.14 16.46
N ASN A 203 14.52 -6.65 17.70
CA ASN A 203 14.64 -7.50 18.88
C ASN A 203 13.37 -8.30 19.14
N GLU A 204 12.19 -7.69 18.94
CA GLU A 204 10.90 -8.39 19.03
C GLU A 204 10.85 -9.55 18.02
N VAL A 205 11.19 -9.31 16.75
CA VAL A 205 11.22 -10.35 15.70
C VAL A 205 12.23 -11.45 16.04
N ASN A 206 13.44 -11.09 16.48
CA ASN A 206 14.45 -12.04 16.91
C ASN A 206 13.98 -12.90 18.10
N SER A 207 13.31 -12.30 19.09
CA SER A 207 12.77 -13.04 20.24
C SER A 207 11.68 -14.04 19.81
N ARG A 208 10.87 -13.69 18.81
CA ARG A 208 9.85 -14.57 18.23
C ARG A 208 10.49 -15.75 17.47
N LEU A 209 11.69 -15.59 16.92
CA LEU A 209 12.44 -16.67 16.29
C LEU A 209 13.26 -17.53 17.27
N ASN A 210 13.21 -17.22 18.56
CA ASN A 210 13.98 -17.89 19.60
C ASN A 210 13.13 -18.15 20.84
N LYS A 211 11.96 -18.79 20.64
CA LYS A 211 11.05 -19.17 21.72
C LYS A 211 10.27 -20.43 21.39
N THR A 212 9.64 -21.01 22.41
CA THR A 212 8.74 -22.14 22.28
C THR A 212 7.31 -21.69 22.00
N TYR A 213 6.63 -22.42 21.12
CA TYR A 213 5.25 -22.20 20.74
C TYR A 213 4.44 -23.48 20.95
N ASN A 214 3.19 -23.35 21.37
CA ASN A 214 2.26 -24.47 21.31
C ASN A 214 1.46 -24.40 20.01
N ILE A 215 1.28 -25.54 19.34
CA ILE A 215 0.46 -25.63 18.12
C ILE A 215 -0.65 -26.65 18.35
N ASN A 216 -1.88 -26.27 18.00
CA ASN A 216 -3.07 -27.09 18.20
C ASN A 216 -2.88 -28.50 17.62
N HIS A 217 -3.27 -29.52 18.40
CA HIS A 217 -3.08 -30.96 18.14
C HIS A 217 -1.63 -31.48 18.00
N ILE A 218 -0.63 -30.60 17.95
CA ILE A 218 0.79 -30.99 17.80
C ILE A 218 1.52 -30.91 19.13
N GLY A 219 1.26 -29.85 19.90
CA GLY A 219 1.97 -29.54 21.13
C GLY A 219 3.13 -28.55 20.90
N ASP A 220 4.11 -28.61 21.79
CA ASP A 220 5.21 -27.64 21.80
C ASP A 220 6.19 -27.85 20.63
N ILE A 221 6.55 -26.74 20.00
CA ILE A 221 7.63 -26.60 19.02
C ILE A 221 8.58 -25.53 19.52
N GLU A 222 9.85 -25.89 19.70
CA GLU A 222 10.92 -24.94 19.95
C GLU A 222 11.41 -24.36 18.62
N VAL A 223 11.54 -23.04 18.58
CA VAL A 223 12.10 -22.33 17.43
C VAL A 223 13.45 -21.76 17.84
N SER A 224 14.49 -22.08 17.07
CA SER A 224 15.84 -21.56 17.29
C SER A 224 16.39 -21.03 15.97
N ASN A 225 16.57 -19.71 15.86
CA ASN A 225 16.90 -19.04 14.59
C ASN A 225 15.99 -19.44 13.43
N GLY A 226 14.72 -19.71 13.75
CA GLY A 226 13.69 -20.15 12.80
C GLY A 226 13.87 -21.58 12.27
N GLU A 227 14.72 -22.40 12.87
CA GLU A 227 14.67 -23.86 12.74
C GLU A 227 13.64 -24.42 13.73
N LEU A 228 12.90 -25.44 13.31
CA LEU A 228 11.77 -25.99 14.07
C LEU A 228 12.16 -27.32 14.71
N ASN A 229 12.08 -27.40 16.03
CA ASN A 229 12.32 -28.62 16.81
C ASN A 229 11.02 -29.07 17.48
N GLU A 230 10.41 -30.14 16.97
CA GLU A 230 9.16 -30.68 17.51
C GLU A 230 9.41 -31.41 18.84
N LEU A 231 8.98 -30.83 19.95
CA LEU A 231 9.04 -31.46 21.28
C LEU A 231 7.83 -32.39 21.50
N LYS A 232 6.69 -32.08 20.88
CA LYS A 232 5.41 -32.85 20.92
C LYS A 232 4.84 -33.05 22.33
N THR A 233 5.26 -32.23 23.27
CA THR A 233 4.71 -32.15 24.64
C THR A 233 3.48 -31.23 24.68
N ASN A 234 2.69 -31.30 25.75
CA ASN A 234 1.58 -30.37 26.03
C ASN A 234 0.59 -30.20 24.85
N LYS A 235 0.09 -31.30 24.30
CA LYS A 235 -0.92 -31.23 23.25
C LYS A 235 -2.21 -30.59 23.78
N ILE A 236 -2.65 -29.55 23.09
CA ILE A 236 -3.93 -28.89 23.34
C ILE A 236 -4.86 -29.27 22.19
N ASP A 237 -6.12 -29.50 22.53
CA ASP A 237 -7.20 -29.81 21.58
C ASP A 237 -8.22 -28.67 21.65
N LEU A 238 -7.89 -27.55 21.02
CA LEU A 238 -8.79 -26.42 20.91
C LEU A 238 -9.82 -26.69 19.82
N ASP A 239 -11.09 -26.49 20.15
CA ASP A 239 -12.15 -26.37 19.17
C ASP A 239 -12.03 -24.98 18.51
N ILE A 240 -11.51 -24.96 17.29
CA ILE A 240 -11.24 -23.74 16.52
C ILE A 240 -11.93 -23.86 15.17
N ASP A 241 -12.80 -22.89 14.87
CA ASP A 241 -13.30 -22.68 13.52
C ASP A 241 -12.12 -22.40 12.57
N THR A 242 -12.20 -22.90 11.33
CA THR A 242 -11.19 -22.60 10.32
C THR A 242 -11.07 -21.10 10.11
N LEU A 243 -9.84 -20.59 9.97
CA LEU A 243 -9.63 -19.20 9.61
C LEU A 243 -10.02 -19.00 8.14
N ASP A 244 -11.29 -18.63 7.91
CA ASP A 244 -11.87 -18.50 6.57
C ASP A 244 -11.26 -17.36 5.74
N ASP A 245 -10.65 -16.37 6.39
CA ASP A 245 -9.98 -15.24 5.74
C ASP A 245 -8.59 -15.06 6.34
N THR A 246 -7.56 -15.36 5.54
CA THR A 246 -6.15 -15.21 5.91
C THR A 246 -5.60 -13.84 5.53
N SER A 247 -6.38 -12.97 4.86
CA SER A 247 -5.91 -11.66 4.44
C SER A 247 -5.62 -10.77 5.64
N MET A 248 -4.48 -10.06 5.61
CA MET A 248 -4.11 -9.12 6.68
C MET A 248 -5.01 -7.90 6.69
N VAL A 249 -5.26 -7.35 5.51
CA VAL A 249 -6.18 -6.24 5.33
C VAL A 249 -7.56 -6.83 5.11
N VAL A 250 -8.30 -7.02 6.20
CA VAL A 250 -9.73 -7.30 6.12
C VAL A 250 -10.39 -6.01 5.64
N ILE A 251 -10.57 -5.89 4.33
CA ILE A 251 -11.41 -4.86 3.76
C ILE A 251 -12.80 -5.11 4.32
N ASP A 252 -13.31 -4.22 5.18
CA ASP A 252 -14.66 -4.35 5.70
C ASP A 252 -15.62 -4.38 4.50
N LYS A 253 -16.12 -5.59 4.18
CA LYS A 253 -17.03 -5.82 3.05
C LYS A 253 -18.26 -4.93 3.19
N LYS A 254 -18.67 -4.58 4.43
CA LYS A 254 -19.76 -3.63 4.68
C LYS A 254 -19.34 -2.22 4.29
N GLU A 255 -18.14 -1.76 4.63
CA GLU A 255 -17.65 -0.43 4.22
C GLU A 255 -17.59 -0.29 2.69
N VAL A 256 -17.09 -1.30 1.98
CA VAL A 256 -17.07 -1.30 0.50
C VAL A 256 -18.48 -1.39 -0.09
N MET A 257 -19.37 -2.20 0.50
CA MET A 257 -20.77 -2.28 0.09
C MET A 257 -21.48 -0.94 0.30
N TYR A 258 -21.28 -0.28 1.45
CA TYR A 258 -21.83 1.03 1.74
C TYR A 258 -21.29 2.09 0.79
N MET A 259 -19.99 2.08 0.47
CA MET A 259 -19.43 2.99 -0.54
C MET A 259 -20.10 2.79 -1.92
N LYS A 260 -20.29 1.53 -2.34
CA LYS A 260 -20.95 1.18 -3.62
C LYS A 260 -22.44 1.55 -3.66
N ILE A 261 -23.11 1.69 -2.52
CA ILE A 261 -24.55 2.03 -2.46
C ILE A 261 -24.74 3.54 -2.23
N PHE A 262 -24.06 4.12 -1.25
CA PHE A 262 -24.26 5.52 -0.84
C PHE A 262 -23.76 6.51 -1.88
N VAL A 263 -22.59 6.27 -2.50
CA VAL A 263 -22.02 7.22 -3.47
C VAL A 263 -22.90 7.34 -4.73
N PRO A 264 -23.36 6.24 -5.37
CA PRO A 264 -24.29 6.36 -6.49
C PRO A 264 -25.65 6.94 -6.09
N SER A 265 -26.18 6.60 -4.91
CA SER A 265 -27.47 7.12 -4.43
C SER A 265 -27.44 8.63 -4.20
N ALA A 266 -26.32 9.14 -3.65
CA ALA A 266 -26.11 10.58 -3.50
C ALA A 266 -26.02 11.28 -4.86
N LEU A 267 -25.30 10.69 -5.82
CA LEU A 267 -25.15 11.23 -7.17
C LEU A 267 -26.50 11.29 -7.92
N VAL A 268 -27.29 10.20 -7.89
CA VAL A 268 -28.61 10.13 -8.51
C VAL A 268 -29.55 11.20 -7.90
N SER A 269 -29.50 11.37 -6.58
CA SER A 269 -30.31 12.39 -5.90
C SER A 269 -29.95 13.80 -6.37
N VAL A 270 -28.65 14.12 -6.50
CA VAL A 270 -28.22 15.43 -7.04
C VAL A 270 -28.65 15.62 -8.49
N ILE A 271 -28.53 14.59 -9.34
CA ILE A 271 -28.96 14.66 -10.75
C ILE A 271 -30.47 14.91 -10.86
N LEU A 272 -31.29 14.19 -10.10
CA LEU A 272 -32.75 14.40 -10.06
C LEU A 272 -33.09 15.82 -9.61
N GLY A 273 -32.38 16.34 -8.60
CA GLY A 273 -32.52 17.71 -8.15
C GLY A 273 -32.22 18.73 -9.25
N ILE A 274 -31.14 18.53 -10.02
CA ILE A 274 -30.78 19.38 -11.18
C ILE A 274 -31.86 19.32 -12.27
N ILE A 275 -32.37 18.13 -12.60
CA ILE A 275 -33.44 17.96 -13.60
C ILE A 275 -34.71 18.73 -13.19
N LEU A 276 -35.13 18.59 -11.93
CA LEU A 276 -36.30 19.30 -11.40
C LEU A 276 -36.10 20.81 -11.39
N PHE A 277 -34.87 21.28 -11.13
CA PHE A 277 -34.52 22.69 -11.22
C PHE A 277 -34.64 23.22 -12.65
N ILE A 278 -34.22 22.44 -13.65
CA ILE A 278 -34.39 22.78 -15.07
C ILE A 278 -35.88 22.84 -15.42
N VAL A 279 -36.68 21.85 -15.02
CA VAL A 279 -38.14 21.82 -15.25
C VAL A 279 -38.82 23.03 -14.61
N TYR A 280 -38.40 23.43 -13.41
CA TYR A 280 -38.87 24.66 -12.79
C TYR A 280 -38.56 25.89 -13.66
N GLY A 281 -37.35 26.00 -14.22
CA GLY A 281 -36.98 27.10 -15.09
C GLY A 281 -37.90 27.27 -16.31
N PHE A 282 -38.48 26.17 -16.83
CA PHE A 282 -39.42 26.20 -17.94
C PHE A 282 -40.87 26.41 -17.53
N THR A 283 -41.29 25.86 -16.39
CA THR A 283 -42.70 25.84 -15.97
C THR A 283 -43.05 26.93 -14.96
N LEU A 284 -42.05 27.53 -14.30
CA LEU A 284 -42.16 28.44 -13.15
C LEU A 284 -43.01 27.85 -11.99
N ASN A 285 -43.14 26.53 -11.92
CA ASN A 285 -43.97 25.85 -10.94
C ASN A 285 -43.23 25.66 -9.61
N ILE A 286 -43.57 26.47 -8.60
CA ILE A 286 -42.93 26.51 -7.27
C ILE A 286 -42.69 25.11 -6.67
N PRO A 287 -43.66 24.18 -6.65
CA PRO A 287 -43.45 22.78 -6.25
C PRO A 287 -42.19 22.12 -6.83
N SER A 288 -41.89 22.33 -8.11
CA SER A 288 -40.72 21.71 -8.76
C SER A 288 -39.40 22.26 -8.21
N LEU A 289 -39.35 23.56 -7.88
CA LEU A 289 -38.19 24.17 -7.22
C LEU A 289 -37.98 23.60 -5.81
N VAL A 290 -39.07 23.44 -5.05
CA VAL A 290 -39.01 22.88 -3.70
C VAL A 290 -38.48 21.44 -3.73
N PHE A 291 -38.98 20.60 -4.64
CA PHE A 291 -38.47 19.23 -4.79
C PHE A 291 -37.00 19.21 -5.25
N ALA A 292 -36.61 20.09 -6.18
CA ALA A 292 -35.22 20.21 -6.62
C ALA A 292 -34.27 20.47 -5.43
N ILE A 293 -34.61 21.44 -4.57
CA ILE A 293 -33.83 21.76 -3.38
C ILE A 293 -33.77 20.56 -2.42
N ILE A 294 -34.90 19.89 -2.17
CA ILE A 294 -34.94 18.71 -1.30
C ILE A 294 -34.00 17.60 -1.79
N PHE A 295 -34.02 17.28 -3.09
CA PHE A 295 -33.16 16.23 -3.66
C PHE A 295 -31.68 16.59 -3.62
N ILE A 296 -31.33 17.86 -3.85
CA ILE A 296 -29.94 18.35 -3.71
C ILE A 296 -29.49 18.25 -2.25
N LEU A 297 -30.30 18.71 -1.31
CA LEU A 297 -29.99 18.62 0.13
C LEU A 297 -29.91 17.17 0.61
N LEU A 298 -30.75 16.28 0.11
CA LEU A 298 -30.70 14.84 0.40
C LEU A 298 -29.40 14.22 -0.11
N GLY A 299 -29.01 14.51 -1.36
CA GLY A 299 -27.75 14.03 -1.93
C GLY A 299 -26.54 14.52 -1.14
N LEU A 300 -26.52 15.81 -0.77
CA LEU A 300 -25.48 16.39 0.10
C LEU A 300 -25.49 15.76 1.49
N GLY A 301 -26.67 15.56 2.09
CA GLY A 301 -26.83 14.93 3.40
C GLY A 301 -26.32 13.49 3.43
N LEU A 302 -26.65 12.68 2.42
CA LEU A 302 -26.14 11.32 2.27
C LEU A 302 -24.61 11.28 2.11
N PHE A 303 -24.07 12.21 1.32
CA PHE A 303 -22.62 12.33 1.14
C PHE A 303 -21.91 12.75 2.43
N LEU A 304 -22.45 13.74 3.15
CA LEU A 304 -21.91 14.20 4.42
C LEU A 304 -22.02 13.13 5.51
N PHE A 305 -23.14 12.40 5.56
CA PHE A 305 -23.34 11.28 6.48
C PHE A 305 -22.31 10.18 6.22
N TYR A 306 -22.15 9.76 4.96
CA TYR A 306 -21.11 8.80 4.57
C TYR A 306 -19.72 9.31 5.01
N ARG A 307 -19.39 10.56 4.69
CA ARG A 307 -18.10 11.14 5.05
C ARG A 307 -17.91 11.17 6.57
N PHE A 308 -18.89 11.58 7.35
CA PHE A 308 -18.77 11.70 8.80
C PHE A 308 -18.69 10.34 9.50
N TYR A 309 -19.51 9.37 9.07
CA TYR A 309 -19.57 8.06 9.69
C TYR A 309 -18.33 7.21 9.38
N PHE A 310 -17.83 7.26 8.14
CA PHE A 310 -16.74 6.41 7.70
C PHE A 310 -15.34 7.05 7.79
N ASN A 311 -15.19 8.39 7.76
CA ASN A 311 -13.87 8.99 8.04
C ASN A 311 -13.48 8.99 9.53
N LYS A 312 -14.41 8.80 10.48
CA LYS A 312 -14.07 8.77 11.91
C LYS A 312 -13.36 7.49 12.37
N LYS A 313 -13.30 6.46 11.52
CA LYS A 313 -12.63 5.18 11.80
C LYS A 313 -11.22 5.07 11.19
N LYS A 314 -10.71 6.15 10.61
CA LYS A 314 -9.31 6.31 10.19
C LYS A 314 -8.62 7.28 11.13
#